data_AF-A0ABC8AC96-F1
#
_entry.id   AF-A0ABC8AC96-F1
#
_cell.length_a   1.000
_cell.length_b   1.000
_cell.length_c   1.000
_cell.angle_alpha   90.00
_cell.angle_beta   90.00
_cell.angle_gamma   90.00
#
_symmetry.space_group_name_H-M   'P 1'
#
loop_
_entity.id
_entity.type
_entity.pdbx_description
1 polymer ?
#
loop_
_entity_poly.entity_id
_entity_poly.type
_entity_poly.pdbx_seq_one_letter_code
_entity_poly.pdbx_strand_id
1 'polypeptide(L)' 'MPTRLKETVPKVIRHTMATELRSAGVAAQDIQGMLGHRAYGGATDVYAKYRPDYMADAVRAIDAYMTQLRASQ' A
#
# COMPACT_ATOMS: atom_id res chain seq x y z
N MET A 1 7.22 30.13 2.86
CA MET A 1 5.85 29.75 3.24
C MET A 1 5.94 28.43 4.00
N PRO A 2 5.77 28.38 5.32
CA PRO A 2 5.81 27.09 6.01
C PRO A 2 4.60 26.28 5.55
N THR A 3 4.85 25.15 4.91
CA THR A 3 3.82 24.21 4.45
C THR A 3 3.04 23.76 5.67
N ARG A 4 1.76 24.16 5.77
CA ARG A 4 0.88 23.68 6.84
C ARG A 4 0.81 22.16 6.70
N LEU A 5 1.42 21.43 7.62
CA LEU A 5 1.29 19.98 7.69
C LEU A 5 -0.21 19.68 7.76
N LYS A 6 -0.70 18.83 6.87
CA LYS A 6 -2.08 18.34 6.97
C LYS A 6 -2.24 17.70 8.34
N GLU A 7 -3.40 17.89 8.95
CA GLU A 7 -3.74 17.22 10.18
C GLU A 7 -3.53 15.70 10.00
N THR A 8 -2.72 15.12 10.87
CA THR A 8 -2.37 13.70 10.77
C THR A 8 -3.52 12.88 11.32
N VAL A 9 -4.45 12.55 10.43
CA VAL A 9 -5.58 11.66 10.71
C VAL A 9 -5.34 10.28 10.08
N PRO A 10 -6.02 9.20 10.54
CA PRO A 10 -5.80 7.85 10.02
C PRO A 10 -5.89 7.73 8.49
N LYS A 11 -6.79 8.51 7.87
CA LYS A 11 -6.93 8.58 6.42
C LYS A 11 -5.66 9.05 5.70
N VAL A 12 -4.95 10.02 6.29
CA VAL A 12 -3.72 10.56 5.70
C VAL A 12 -2.64 9.48 5.70
N ILE A 13 -2.47 8.75 6.80
CA ILE A 13 -1.51 7.64 6.90
C ILE A 13 -1.82 6.56 5.84
N ARG A 14 -3.09 6.17 5.70
CA ARG A 14 -3.53 5.22 4.67
C ARG A 14 -3.20 5.68 3.25
N HIS A 15 -3.40 6.97 2.96
CA HIS A 15 -3.16 7.54 1.64
C HIS A 15 -1.67 7.69 1.35
N THR A 16 -0.88 8.09 2.35
CA THR A 16 0.58 8.14 2.26
C THR A 16 1.13 6.76 1.95
N MET A 17 0.73 5.72 2.68
CA MET A 17 1.20 4.36 2.41
C MET A 17 0.86 3.90 0.99
N ALA A 18 -0.35 4.17 0.48
CA ALA A 18 -0.68 3.85 -0.91
C ALA A 18 0.21 4.57 -1.93
N THR A 19 0.62 5.81 -1.63
CA THR A 19 1.57 6.58 -2.45
C THR A 19 2.96 5.94 -2.43
N GLU A 20 3.43 5.53 -1.26
CA GLU A 20 4.73 4.87 -1.11
C GLU A 20 4.78 3.49 -1.79
N LEU A 21 3.70 2.71 -1.71
CA LEU A 21 3.62 1.45 -2.46
C LEU A 21 3.66 1.67 -3.97
N ARG A 22 3.01 2.74 -4.45
CA ARG A 22 3.01 3.08 -5.88
C ARG A 22 4.40 3.52 -6.35
N SER A 23 5.13 4.29 -5.53
CA SER A 23 6.49 4.72 -5.84
C SER A 23 7.49 3.55 -5.81
N ALA A 24 7.26 2.56 -4.93
CA ALA A 24 8.01 1.32 -4.86
C ALA A 24 7.69 0.30 -5.99
N GLY A 25 6.77 0.63 -6.90
CA GLY A 25 6.44 -0.21 -8.06
C GLY A 25 5.46 -1.34 -7.79
N VAL A 26 4.78 -1.34 -6.64
CA VAL A 26 3.74 -2.33 -6.34
C VAL A 26 2.58 -2.20 -7.34
N ALA A 27 2.07 -3.33 -7.81
CA ALA A 27 0.99 -3.38 -8.78
C ALA A 27 -0.26 -2.67 -8.25
N ALA A 28 -0.95 -1.93 -9.13
CA ALA A 28 -2.16 -1.19 -8.76
C ALA A 28 -3.23 -2.10 -8.15
N GLN A 29 -3.35 -3.33 -8.63
CA GLN A 29 -4.26 -4.35 -8.11
C GLN A 29 -4.01 -4.65 -6.62
N ASP A 30 -2.76 -4.86 -6.22
CA ASP A 30 -2.39 -5.12 -4.83
C ASP A 30 -2.60 -3.88 -3.94
N ILE A 31 -2.32 -2.68 -4.47
CA ILE A 31 -2.60 -1.43 -3.77
C ILE A 31 -4.11 -1.27 -3.53
N GLN A 32 -4.94 -1.53 -4.54
CA GLN A 32 -6.40 -1.50 -4.41
C GLN A 32 -6.90 -2.56 -3.41
N GLY A 33 -6.30 -3.75 -3.42
CA GLY A 33 -6.54 -4.81 -2.44
C GLY A 33 -6.21 -4.38 -1.00
N MET A 34 -5.03 -3.77 -0.78
CA MET A 34 -4.63 -3.19 0.52
C MET A 34 -5.60 -2.10 0.98
N LEU A 35 -6.10 -1.34 0.01
CA LEU A 35 -7.10 -0.30 0.25
C LEU A 35 -8.51 -0.87 0.44
N GLY A 36 -8.70 -2.19 0.49
CA GLY A 36 -10.00 -2.83 0.66
C GLY A 36 -11.00 -2.42 -0.43
N HIS A 37 -10.51 -1.86 -1.54
CA HIS A 37 -11.33 -1.55 -2.68
C HIS A 37 -11.66 -2.86 -3.40
N ARG A 38 -12.80 -2.88 -4.09
CA ARG A 38 -13.02 -3.91 -5.11
C ARG A 38 -12.04 -3.65 -6.24
N ALA A 39 -10.82 -4.16 -6.10
CA ALA A 39 -9.80 -4.18 -7.15
C ALA A 39 -10.17 -5.09 -8.33
N TYR A 40 -11.32 -5.75 -8.22
CA TYR A 40 -11.57 -7.08 -8.73
C TYR A 40 -12.95 -7.12 -9.37
N GLY A 41 -12.99 -6.93 -10.68
CA GLY A 41 -14.22 -6.94 -11.48
C GLY A 41 -14.55 -8.32 -12.06
N GLY A 42 -13.61 -9.26 -12.06
CA GLY A 42 -13.74 -10.56 -12.72
C GLY A 42 -13.76 -11.77 -11.77
N ALA A 43 -14.25 -12.91 -12.25
CA ALA A 43 -14.26 -14.17 -11.49
C ALA A 43 -12.85 -14.66 -11.09
N THR A 44 -11.85 -14.41 -11.92
CA THR A 44 -10.43 -14.74 -11.67
C THR A 44 -9.90 -14.08 -10.40
N ASP A 45 -10.39 -12.90 -10.10
CA ASP A 45 -9.92 -12.09 -8.99
C ASP A 45 -10.40 -12.58 -7.62
N VAL A 46 -11.58 -13.21 -7.58
CA VAL A 46 -12.12 -13.87 -6.38
C VAL A 46 -11.18 -14.98 -5.91
N TYR A 47 -10.50 -15.63 -6.87
CA TYR A 47 -9.53 -16.69 -6.58
C TYR A 47 -8.13 -16.16 -6.27
N ALA A 48 -7.78 -14.95 -6.70
CA ALA A 48 -6.45 -14.38 -6.52
C ALA A 48 -6.03 -14.29 -5.04
N LYS A 49 -6.99 -14.06 -4.12
CA LYS A 49 -6.74 -14.04 -2.66
C LYS A 49 -6.24 -15.35 -2.05
N TYR A 50 -6.38 -16.46 -2.79
CA TYR A 50 -5.92 -17.78 -2.36
C TYR A 50 -4.57 -18.16 -2.96
N ARG A 51 -3.99 -17.30 -3.80
CA ARG A 51 -2.64 -17.56 -4.31
C ARG A 51 -1.64 -17.49 -3.16
N PRO A 52 -0.60 -18.36 -3.13
CA PRO A 52 0.42 -18.35 -2.09
C PRO A 52 1.16 -17.00 -1.96
N ASP A 53 1.23 -16.25 -3.05
CA ASP A 53 1.91 -14.96 -3.17
C ASP A 53 0.96 -13.76 -3.08
N TYR A 54 -0.29 -13.97 -2.67
CA TYR A 54 -1.27 -12.89 -2.57
C TYR A 54 -0.74 -11.72 -1.72
N MET A 55 -0.60 -10.55 -2.36
CA MET A 55 -0.11 -9.30 -1.75
C MET A 55 1.35 -9.34 -1.24
N ALA A 56 2.13 -10.35 -1.60
CA ALA A 56 3.51 -10.50 -1.12
C ALA A 56 4.39 -9.30 -1.49
N ASP A 57 4.19 -8.70 -2.67
CA ASP A 57 4.91 -7.49 -3.10
C ASP A 57 4.57 -6.28 -2.23
N ALA A 58 3.29 -6.09 -1.90
CA ALA A 58 2.86 -5.01 -1.03
C ALA A 58 3.44 -5.15 0.38
N VAL A 59 3.40 -6.36 0.96
CA VAL A 59 3.98 -6.64 2.29
C VAL A 59 5.48 -6.34 2.29
N ARG A 60 6.22 -6.84 1.29
CA ARG A 60 7.67 -6.60 1.17
C ARG A 60 8.01 -5.12 1.09
N ALA A 61 7.23 -4.35 0.33
CA ALA A 61 7.42 -2.91 0.20
C ALA A 61 7.15 -2.16 1.52
N ILE A 62 6.13 -2.57 2.29
CA ILE A 62 5.87 -2.03 3.63
C ILE A 62 7.05 -2.30 4.57
N ASP A 63 7.55 -3.55 4.61
CA ASP A 63 8.68 -3.91 5.47
C ASP A 63 9.95 -3.13 5.12
N ALA A 64 10.21 -2.94 3.82
CA ALA A 64 11.32 -2.11 3.35
C ALA A 64 11.16 -0.64 3.77
N TYR A 65 9.96 -0.06 3.60
CA TYR A 65 9.66 1.30 4.05
C TYR A 65 9.87 1.46 5.56
N MET A 66 9.38 0.52 6.37
CA MET A 66 9.52 0.57 7.82
C MET A 66 10.97 0.39 8.28
N THR A 67 11.76 -0.40 7.55
CA THR A 67 13.21 -0.53 7.77
C THR A 67 13.92 0.80 7.51
N GLN A 68 13.63 1.44 6.37
CA GLN A 68 14.18 2.76 6.03
C GLN A 68 13.77 3.82 7.06
N LEU A 69 12.50 3.83 7.48
CA LEU A 69 11.99 4.77 8.46
C LEU A 69 12.74 4.65 9.80
N ARG A 70 13.02 3.42 10.25
CA ARG A 70 13.81 3.17 11.48
C ARG A 70 15.25 3.61 11.35
N ALA A 71 15.88 3.41 10.19
CA ALA A 71 17.26 3.81 9.94
C ALA A 71 17.42 5.35 9.78
N SER A 72 16.32 6.07 9.59
CA SER A 72 16.30 7.53 9.44
C SER A 72 16.06 8.27 10.77
N GLN A 73 15.96 7.55 11.90
CA GLN A 73 15.76 8.11 13.25
C GLN A 73 17.06 8.14 14.06
#